data_AF-A0A6I4NY19-F1
#
_entry.id   AF-A0A6I4NY19-F1
#
_cell.length_a   1.000
_cell.length_b   1.000
_cell.length_c   1.000
_cell.angle_alpha   90.00
_cell.angle_beta   90.00
_cell.angle_gamma   90.00
#
_symmetry.space_group_name_H-M   'P 1'
#
loop_
_entity.id
_entity.type
_entity.pdbx_description
1 polymer ?
#
loop_
_entity_poly.entity_id
_entity_poly.type
_entity_poly.pdbx_seq_one_letter_code
_entity_poly.pdbx_strand_id
1 'polypeptide(L)'
;MNIKRKIFLVLFVIGNFVFSQNKEKTTSSKINFTYERRANCILDKEGLYADTLSLKANFPDHKYKIVSNKKEQSNILGFIALEEFSAKDLKKIYSILSHSTEIIKGTYDPLKNSTKIEVSKDVDYLNASFRDILKMKFKKFNYTVKIDYNKKKVYLKYQSVSYNQTFEENLKKINFVTSDSLKGNYTYKVHDRIYKNLVELNKDYSDKVTPYVLFSNTEYGVQKIISVEETFDLKSFSKE
;
A
#
# COMPACT_ATOMS: atom_id res chain seq x y z
N MET A 1 49.81 -37.13 -28.50
CA MET A 1 49.21 -36.57 -27.26
C MET A 1 49.06 -37.69 -26.24
N ASN A 2 49.83 -37.67 -25.15
CA ASN A 2 49.94 -38.76 -24.17
C ASN A 2 48.60 -39.16 -23.55
N ILE A 3 48.36 -40.47 -23.37
CA ILE A 3 47.14 -41.04 -22.77
C ILE A 3 46.83 -40.40 -21.39
N LYS A 4 47.87 -40.09 -20.61
CA LYS A 4 47.75 -39.38 -19.33
C LYS A 4 47.12 -37.98 -19.46
N ARG A 5 47.36 -37.26 -20.57
CA ARG A 5 46.75 -35.94 -20.86
C ARG A 5 45.27 -36.05 -21.24
N LYS A 6 44.86 -37.15 -21.89
CA LYS A 6 43.45 -37.39 -22.24
C LYS A 6 42.59 -37.71 -21.01
N ILE A 7 43.12 -38.51 -20.07
CA ILE A 7 42.42 -38.86 -18.82
C ILE A 7 42.19 -37.62 -17.95
N PHE A 8 43.19 -36.74 -17.86
CA PHE A 8 43.07 -35.50 -17.07
C PHE A 8 42.00 -34.56 -17.63
N LEU A 9 41.87 -34.47 -18.95
CA LEU A 9 40.86 -33.62 -19.60
C LEU A 9 39.42 -34.14 -19.36
N VAL A 10 39.24 -35.46 -19.39
CA VAL A 10 37.94 -36.10 -19.13
C VAL A 10 37.51 -35.91 -17.67
N LEU A 11 38.42 -36.06 -16.71
CA LEU A 11 38.14 -35.81 -15.30
C LEU A 11 37.80 -34.33 -15.02
N PHE A 12 38.46 -33.39 -15.71
CA PHE A 12 38.19 -31.97 -15.55
C PHE A 12 36.81 -31.57 -16.10
N VAL A 13 36.38 -32.16 -17.22
CA VAL A 13 35.04 -31.90 -17.80
C VAL A 13 33.94 -32.49 -16.91
N ILE A 14 34.12 -33.70 -16.37
CA ILE A 14 33.13 -34.33 -15.47
C ILE A 14 33.02 -33.56 -14.14
N GLY A 15 34.14 -33.09 -13.57
CA GLY A 15 34.13 -32.28 -12.34
C GLY A 15 33.36 -30.97 -12.48
N ASN A 16 33.45 -30.30 -13.63
CA ASN A 16 32.70 -29.06 -13.91
C ASN A 16 31.20 -29.32 -14.13
N PHE A 17 30.82 -30.45 -14.74
CA PHE A 17 29.41 -30.82 -14.91
C PHE A 17 28.73 -31.15 -13.57
N VAL A 18 29.43 -31.79 -12.64
CA VAL A 18 28.90 -32.09 -11.29
C VAL A 18 28.79 -30.81 -10.45
N PHE A 19 29.75 -29.88 -10.54
CA PHE A 19 29.66 -28.57 -9.87
C PHE A 19 28.56 -27.66 -10.45
N SER A 20 28.22 -27.78 -11.73
CA SER A 20 27.11 -27.03 -12.33
C SER A 20 25.72 -27.55 -11.91
N GLN A 21 25.61 -28.76 -11.37
CA GLN A 21 24.34 -29.32 -10.88
C GLN A 21 24.08 -29.07 -9.40
N ASN A 22 25.08 -28.61 -8.63
CA ASN A 22 24.95 -28.26 -7.21
C ASN A 22 24.62 -26.78 -6.95
N LYS A 23 24.06 -26.06 -7.93
CA LYS A 23 23.26 -24.89 -7.59
C LYS A 23 22.02 -25.42 -6.88
N GLU A 24 22.05 -25.39 -5.55
CA GLU A 24 20.86 -25.53 -4.71
C GLU A 24 19.73 -24.83 -5.43
N LYS A 25 18.69 -25.61 -5.74
CA LYS A 25 17.45 -25.09 -6.27
C LYS A 25 16.89 -24.24 -5.13
N THR A 26 17.27 -22.96 -5.06
CA THR A 26 16.79 -22.02 -4.05
C THR A 26 15.27 -22.07 -4.13
N THR A 27 14.68 -22.76 -3.17
CA THR A 27 13.24 -22.76 -2.90
C THR A 27 12.94 -21.36 -2.44
N SER A 28 12.79 -20.44 -3.39
CA SER A 28 12.48 -19.07 -3.05
C SER A 28 10.98 -19.00 -2.80
N SER A 29 10.60 -19.25 -1.56
CA SER A 29 9.22 -19.17 -1.11
C SER A 29 8.62 -17.83 -1.51
N LYS A 30 7.42 -17.86 -2.08
CA LYS A 30 6.67 -16.64 -2.40
C LYS A 30 6.32 -15.94 -1.09
N ILE A 31 6.26 -14.62 -1.15
CA ILE A 31 5.83 -13.82 -0.01
C ILE A 31 4.42 -13.35 -0.30
N ASN A 32 3.45 -13.76 0.52
CA ASN A 32 2.08 -13.27 0.46
C ASN A 32 1.87 -12.24 1.58
N PHE A 33 1.13 -11.18 1.27
CA PHE A 33 0.81 -10.14 2.23
C PHE A 33 -0.56 -9.51 1.96
N THR A 34 -1.23 -9.06 3.02
CA THR A 34 -2.51 -8.34 2.90
C THR A 34 -2.46 -7.06 3.69
N TYR A 35 -2.76 -5.94 3.03
CA TYR A 35 -3.03 -4.66 3.68
C TYR A 35 -4.53 -4.37 3.69
N GLU A 36 -4.94 -3.63 4.71
CA GLU A 36 -6.19 -2.86 4.69
C GLU A 36 -5.87 -1.38 4.54
N ARG A 37 -6.60 -0.71 3.65
CA ARG A 37 -6.65 0.74 3.53
C ARG A 37 -7.97 1.21 4.13
N ARG A 38 -7.94 2.17 5.05
CA ARG A 38 -9.13 2.75 5.68
C ARG A 38 -9.04 4.28 5.68
N ALA A 39 -10.20 4.94 5.59
CA ALA A 39 -10.28 6.38 5.77
C ALA A 39 -9.91 6.79 7.21
N ASN A 40 -9.17 7.89 7.36
CA ASN A 40 -8.89 8.51 8.65
C ASN A 40 -10.03 9.47 9.05
N CYS A 41 -11.27 8.96 8.98
CA CYS A 41 -12.47 9.65 9.43
C CYS A 41 -13.46 8.66 10.05
N ILE A 42 -14.29 9.15 10.95
CA ILE A 42 -15.41 8.41 11.54
C ILE A 42 -16.68 9.09 11.06
N LEU A 43 -17.59 8.31 10.48
CA LEU A 43 -18.93 8.75 10.14
C LEU A 43 -19.94 7.92 10.92
N ASP A 44 -20.79 8.58 11.68
CA ASP A 44 -21.90 7.95 12.39
C ASP A 44 -23.21 8.73 12.16
N LYS A 45 -24.22 8.46 13.00
CA LYS A 45 -25.52 9.13 12.91
C LYS A 45 -25.49 10.58 13.38
N GLU A 46 -24.49 10.97 14.18
CA GLU A 46 -24.33 12.34 14.67
C GLU A 46 -23.60 13.20 13.64
N GLY A 47 -22.60 12.65 12.96
CA GLY A 47 -21.89 13.40 11.93
C GLY A 47 -20.55 12.80 11.51
N LEU A 48 -19.73 13.67 10.93
CA LEU A 48 -18.40 13.36 10.44
C LEU A 48 -17.33 13.89 11.40
N TYR A 49 -16.44 13.00 11.82
CA TYR A 49 -15.26 13.30 12.62
C TYR A 49 -14.01 13.03 11.79
N ALA A 50 -13.14 14.02 11.64
CA ALA A 50 -11.88 13.85 10.91
C ALA A 50 -10.84 14.88 11.34
N ASP A 51 -9.60 14.71 10.87
CA ASP A 51 -8.57 15.73 11.02
C ASP A 51 -9.04 17.08 10.42
N THR A 52 -8.77 18.18 11.11
CA THR A 52 -9.23 19.52 10.70
C THR A 52 -8.68 19.97 9.34
N LEU A 53 -7.48 19.53 8.96
CA LEU A 53 -6.93 19.78 7.62
C LEU A 53 -7.71 19.01 6.56
N SER A 54 -8.10 17.76 6.85
CA SER A 54 -8.96 16.97 5.98
C SER A 54 -10.31 17.65 5.76
N LEU A 55 -10.94 18.12 6.84
CA LEU A 55 -12.21 18.83 6.78
C LEU A 55 -12.11 20.12 5.98
N LYS A 56 -11.09 20.95 6.19
CA LYS A 56 -10.89 22.18 5.39
C LYS A 56 -10.67 21.88 3.92
N ALA A 57 -9.94 20.81 3.61
CA ALA A 57 -9.64 20.44 2.23
C ALA A 57 -10.87 19.89 1.48
N ASN A 58 -11.75 19.17 2.19
CA ASN A 58 -12.89 18.46 1.60
C ASN A 58 -14.23 19.18 1.78
N PHE A 59 -14.41 19.99 2.82
CA PHE A 59 -15.64 20.69 3.17
C PHE A 59 -15.33 22.14 3.57
N PRO A 60 -14.71 22.94 2.68
CA PRO A 60 -14.21 24.28 3.01
C PRO A 60 -15.32 25.25 3.46
N ASP A 61 -16.55 25.03 3.01
CA ASP A 61 -17.71 25.89 3.31
C ASP A 61 -18.40 25.51 4.63
N HIS A 62 -17.99 24.40 5.26
CA HIS A 62 -18.55 23.92 6.52
C HIS A 62 -17.73 24.41 7.70
N LYS A 63 -18.42 24.86 8.76
CA LYS A 63 -17.79 25.09 10.06
C LYS A 63 -17.69 23.76 10.78
N TYR A 64 -16.63 23.57 11.55
CA TYR A 64 -16.47 22.37 12.38
C TYR A 64 -16.24 22.76 13.84
N LYS A 65 -16.71 21.91 14.75
CA LYS A 65 -16.39 22.01 16.18
C LYS A 65 -15.18 21.16 16.48
N ILE A 66 -14.30 21.65 17.35
CA ILE A 66 -13.18 20.83 17.83
C ILE A 66 -13.71 19.91 18.93
N VAL A 67 -13.44 18.61 18.79
CA VAL A 67 -13.82 17.59 19.75
C VAL A 67 -12.62 16.69 20.07
N SER A 68 -12.50 16.29 21.34
CA SER A 68 -11.58 15.25 21.75
C SER A 68 -12.16 13.90 21.34
N ASN A 69 -11.42 13.11 20.55
CA ASN A 69 -11.85 11.76 20.23
C ASN A 69 -11.91 10.91 21.51
N LYS A 70 -13.12 10.53 21.94
CA LYS A 70 -13.30 9.70 23.16
C LYS A 70 -12.79 8.27 22.99
N LYS A 71 -12.57 7.80 21.74
CA LYS A 71 -12.13 6.43 21.44
C LYS A 71 -10.62 6.29 21.23
N GLU A 72 -9.89 7.36 20.92
CA GLU A 72 -8.43 7.35 20.79
C GLU A 72 -7.85 8.62 21.42
N GLN A 73 -7.11 8.44 22.52
CA GLN A 73 -6.63 9.47 23.44
C GLN A 73 -5.66 10.51 22.86
N SER A 74 -5.39 10.55 21.56
CA SER A 74 -4.28 11.38 21.02
C SER A 74 -4.59 12.28 19.82
N ASN A 75 -5.80 12.28 19.25
CA ASN A 75 -6.09 13.14 18.10
C ASN A 75 -7.30 14.06 18.37
N ILE A 76 -7.03 15.37 18.38
CA ILE A 76 -8.05 16.42 18.31
C ILE A 76 -8.71 16.31 16.93
N LEU A 77 -10.02 16.10 16.88
CA LEU A 77 -10.78 16.00 15.63
C LEU A 77 -11.66 17.23 15.44
N GLY A 78 -11.94 17.57 14.18
CA GLY A 78 -13.08 18.41 13.84
C GLY A 78 -14.34 17.55 13.71
N PHE A 79 -15.48 18.11 14.06
CA PHE A 79 -16.81 17.51 13.95
C PHE A 79 -17.73 18.42 13.14
N ILE A 80 -18.43 17.85 12.17
CA ILE A 80 -19.52 18.48 11.41
C ILE A 80 -20.75 17.60 11.57
N ALA A 81 -21.86 18.19 12.03
CA ALA A 81 -23.09 17.44 12.28
C ALA A 81 -23.72 16.95 10.97
N LEU A 82 -24.37 15.78 11.01
CA LEU A 82 -24.89 15.13 9.81
C LEU A 82 -25.94 15.98 9.09
N GLU A 83 -26.79 16.69 9.86
CA GLU A 83 -27.81 17.60 9.34
C GLU A 83 -27.25 18.83 8.61
N GLU A 84 -25.98 19.17 8.82
CA GLU A 84 -25.33 20.27 8.10
C GLU A 84 -24.99 19.89 6.65
N PHE A 85 -24.88 18.59 6.34
CA PHE A 85 -24.47 18.14 5.01
C PHE A 85 -25.60 18.16 3.99
N SER A 86 -25.33 18.78 2.85
CA SER A 86 -26.19 18.68 1.67
C SER A 86 -26.09 17.30 1.02
N ALA A 87 -27.04 16.96 0.15
CA ALA A 87 -26.97 15.73 -0.65
C ALA A 87 -25.69 15.63 -1.51
N LYS A 88 -25.12 16.78 -1.91
CA LYS A 88 -23.84 16.82 -2.64
C LYS A 88 -22.67 16.46 -1.73
N ASP A 89 -22.70 16.94 -0.49
CA ASP A 89 -21.67 16.62 0.51
C ASP A 89 -21.72 15.14 0.90
N LEU A 90 -22.91 14.57 1.09
CA LEU A 90 -23.07 13.14 1.35
C LEU A 90 -22.54 12.28 0.20
N LYS A 91 -22.74 12.70 -1.06
CA LYS A 91 -22.12 12.05 -2.23
C LYS A 91 -20.59 12.17 -2.20
N LYS A 92 -20.06 13.29 -1.73
CA LYS A 92 -18.61 13.48 -1.57
C LYS A 92 -18.05 12.56 -0.46
N ILE A 93 -18.71 12.48 0.69
CA ILE A 93 -18.34 11.54 1.77
C ILE A 93 -18.37 10.10 1.26
N TYR A 94 -19.44 9.70 0.56
CA TYR A 94 -19.53 8.40 -0.10
C TYR A 94 -18.33 8.16 -1.03
N SER A 95 -17.95 9.14 -1.84
CA SER A 95 -16.80 9.05 -2.75
C SER A 95 -15.49 8.86 -1.99
N ILE A 96 -15.23 9.67 -0.95
CA ILE A 96 -14.04 9.57 -0.09
C ILE A 96 -13.93 8.16 0.47
N LEU A 97 -14.97 7.68 1.18
CA LEU A 97 -14.99 6.34 1.78
C LEU A 97 -14.80 5.23 0.73
N SER A 98 -15.42 5.39 -0.45
CA SER A 98 -15.31 4.45 -1.55
C SER A 98 -13.90 4.33 -2.13
N HIS A 99 -13.09 5.39 -2.05
CA HIS A 99 -11.71 5.42 -2.58
C HIS A 99 -10.64 5.15 -1.52
N SER A 100 -10.95 5.30 -0.23
CA SER A 100 -10.01 5.07 0.87
C SER A 100 -10.25 3.77 1.65
N THR A 101 -11.16 2.91 1.20
CA THR A 101 -11.54 1.67 1.89
C THR A 101 -11.36 0.45 1.01
N GLU A 102 -10.18 -0.16 1.09
CA GLU A 102 -9.72 -1.22 0.18
C GLU A 102 -9.03 -2.36 0.94
N ILE A 103 -9.12 -3.58 0.40
CA ILE A 103 -8.27 -4.72 0.74
C ILE A 103 -7.25 -4.86 -0.39
N ILE A 104 -5.98 -4.99 -0.02
CA ILE A 104 -4.86 -5.03 -0.95
C ILE A 104 -4.09 -6.33 -0.69
N LYS A 105 -4.19 -7.28 -1.61
CA LYS A 105 -3.51 -8.58 -1.52
C LYS A 105 -2.32 -8.59 -2.46
N GLY A 106 -1.13 -8.85 -1.93
CA GLY A 106 0.10 -8.89 -2.69
C GLY A 106 0.79 -10.25 -2.61
N THR A 107 1.44 -10.61 -3.72
CA THR A 107 2.34 -11.77 -3.80
C THR A 107 3.63 -11.34 -4.48
N TYR A 108 4.74 -11.43 -3.77
CA TYR A 108 6.08 -11.31 -4.34
C TYR A 108 6.62 -12.69 -4.74
N ASP A 109 7.07 -12.79 -5.98
CA ASP A 109 7.70 -13.98 -6.57
C ASP A 109 9.20 -13.70 -6.75
N PRO A 110 10.09 -14.29 -5.93
CA PRO A 110 11.52 -14.00 -6.01
C PRO A 110 12.16 -14.52 -7.30
N LEU A 111 11.66 -15.61 -7.89
CA LEU A 111 12.18 -16.14 -9.16
C LEU A 111 11.94 -15.17 -10.30
N LYS A 112 10.78 -14.51 -10.31
CA LYS A 112 10.44 -13.48 -11.31
C LYS A 112 10.95 -12.11 -10.95
N ASN A 113 11.38 -11.93 -9.69
CA ASN A 113 11.63 -10.65 -9.06
C ASN A 113 10.51 -9.64 -9.39
N SER A 114 9.28 -10.00 -9.02
CA SER A 114 8.09 -9.19 -9.30
C SER A 114 7.03 -9.35 -8.22
N THR A 115 6.30 -8.27 -7.94
CA THR A 115 5.12 -8.30 -7.06
C THR A 115 3.85 -8.16 -7.90
N LYS A 116 2.88 -9.05 -7.69
CA LYS A 116 1.49 -8.88 -8.17
C LYS A 116 0.63 -8.44 -6.99
N ILE A 117 -0.16 -7.39 -7.19
CA ILE A 117 -1.08 -6.85 -6.20
C ILE A 117 -2.47 -6.81 -6.79
N GLU A 118 -3.45 -7.29 -6.04
CA GLU A 118 -4.87 -7.22 -6.33
C GLU A 118 -5.53 -6.31 -5.31
N VAL A 119 -6.15 -5.24 -5.79
CA VAL A 119 -6.84 -4.27 -4.94
C VAL A 119 -8.33 -4.41 -5.17
N SER A 120 -9.09 -4.54 -4.09
CA SER A 120 -10.55 -4.59 -4.12
C SER A 120 -11.13 -3.67 -3.06
N LYS A 121 -12.24 -3.03 -3.40
CA LYS A 121 -13.01 -2.26 -2.41
C LYS A 121 -13.65 -3.20 -1.39
N ASP A 122 -13.53 -2.86 -0.11
CA ASP A 122 -14.17 -3.62 0.98
C ASP A 122 -15.65 -3.23 1.12
N VAL A 123 -16.45 -3.73 0.18
CA VAL A 123 -17.87 -3.37 0.06
C VAL A 123 -18.70 -3.88 1.24
N ASP A 124 -18.27 -4.98 1.86
CA ASP A 124 -19.00 -5.57 2.99
C ASP A 124 -18.85 -4.67 4.22
N TYR A 125 -17.63 -4.25 4.56
CA TYR A 125 -17.39 -3.26 5.61
C TYR A 125 -18.11 -1.93 5.33
N LEU A 126 -18.01 -1.40 4.11
CA LEU A 126 -18.61 -0.11 3.75
C LEU A 126 -20.14 -0.13 3.86
N ASN A 127 -20.79 -1.18 3.34
CA ASN A 127 -22.25 -1.28 3.41
C ASN A 127 -22.74 -1.57 4.83
N ALA A 128 -22.01 -2.38 5.61
CA ALA A 128 -22.35 -2.62 7.01
C ALA A 128 -22.24 -1.36 7.86
N SER A 129 -21.25 -0.51 7.58
CA SER A 129 -20.93 0.66 8.43
C SER A 129 -21.68 1.93 8.04
N PHE A 130 -21.90 2.16 6.73
CA PHE A 130 -22.28 3.50 6.25
C PHE A 130 -23.54 3.54 5.38
N ARG A 131 -24.05 2.41 4.90
CA ARG A 131 -25.21 2.39 3.99
C ARG A 131 -26.43 3.08 4.59
N ASP A 132 -26.70 2.83 5.87
CA ASP A 132 -27.89 3.37 6.54
C ASP A 132 -27.76 4.86 6.87
N ILE A 133 -26.54 5.36 7.02
CA ILE A 133 -26.25 6.78 7.25
C ILE A 133 -26.36 7.54 5.92
N LEU A 134 -25.68 7.06 4.88
CA LEU A 134 -25.59 7.74 3.59
C LEU A 134 -26.79 7.48 2.66
N LYS A 135 -27.61 6.47 2.97
CA LYS A 135 -28.70 5.97 2.11
C LYS A 135 -28.22 5.58 0.70
N MET A 136 -26.96 5.12 0.59
CA MET A 136 -26.32 4.73 -0.67
C MET A 136 -25.67 3.35 -0.54
N LYS A 137 -25.74 2.55 -1.61
CA LYS A 137 -25.09 1.23 -1.66
C LYS A 137 -23.74 1.31 -2.36
N PHE A 138 -22.69 0.86 -1.69
CA PHE A 138 -21.35 0.79 -2.25
C PHE A 138 -21.25 -0.33 -3.28
N LYS A 139 -20.61 -0.01 -4.41
CA LYS A 139 -20.41 -0.95 -5.53
C LYS A 139 -19.01 -1.54 -5.51
N LYS A 140 -18.92 -2.81 -5.92
CA LYS A 140 -17.65 -3.53 -6.11
C LYS A 140 -16.79 -2.81 -7.16
N PHE A 141 -15.50 -2.78 -6.90
CA PHE A 141 -14.48 -2.28 -7.80
C PHE A 141 -13.18 -3.00 -7.49
N ASN A 142 -12.44 -3.36 -8.53
CA ASN A 142 -11.15 -4.01 -8.40
C ASN A 142 -10.21 -3.58 -9.52
N TYR A 143 -8.92 -3.67 -9.24
CA TYR A 143 -7.85 -3.47 -10.20
C TYR A 143 -6.61 -4.24 -9.76
N THR A 144 -5.64 -4.35 -10.67
CA THR A 144 -4.39 -5.05 -10.39
C THR A 144 -3.20 -4.15 -10.65
N VAL A 145 -2.18 -4.29 -9.80
CA VAL A 145 -0.88 -3.65 -9.96
C VAL A 145 0.17 -4.76 -10.10
N LYS A 146 1.05 -4.66 -11.09
CA LYS A 146 2.23 -5.52 -11.20
C LYS A 146 3.48 -4.65 -11.16
N ILE A 147 4.37 -4.94 -10.22
CA ILE A 147 5.66 -4.28 -10.06
C ILE A 147 6.72 -5.26 -10.57
N ASP A 148 7.40 -4.90 -11.65
CA ASP A 148 8.52 -5.66 -12.22
C ASP A 148 9.83 -4.97 -11.83
N TYR A 149 10.54 -5.53 -10.86
CA TYR A 149 11.76 -4.91 -10.31
C TYR A 149 12.95 -5.04 -11.27
N ASN A 150 12.97 -6.08 -12.11
CA ASN A 150 14.00 -6.23 -13.15
C ASN A 150 13.85 -5.14 -14.22
N LYS A 151 12.62 -4.87 -14.65
CA LYS A 151 12.33 -3.85 -15.66
C LYS A 151 12.13 -2.45 -15.08
N LYS A 152 12.09 -2.31 -13.76
CA LYS A 152 11.77 -1.05 -13.05
C LYS A 152 10.49 -0.40 -13.56
N LYS A 153 9.43 -1.22 -13.72
CA LYS A 153 8.13 -0.80 -14.25
C LYS A 153 6.98 -1.17 -13.32
N VAL A 154 5.97 -0.31 -13.27
CA VAL A 154 4.69 -0.54 -12.61
C VAL A 154 3.60 -0.60 -13.68
N TYR A 155 2.88 -1.70 -13.72
CA TYR A 155 1.77 -1.94 -14.63
C TYR A 155 0.47 -1.90 -13.85
N LEU A 156 -0.39 -0.95 -14.16
CA LEU A 156 -1.68 -0.76 -13.50
C LEU A 156 -2.79 -1.14 -14.48
N LYS A 157 -3.63 -2.11 -14.12
CA LYS A 157 -4.72 -2.60 -14.97
C LYS A 157 -6.06 -2.47 -14.26
N TYR A 158 -6.90 -1.59 -14.80
CA TYR A 158 -8.32 -1.51 -14.52
C TYR A 158 -9.11 -2.36 -15.51
N GLN A 159 -10.43 -2.48 -15.31
CA GLN A 159 -11.30 -3.28 -16.17
C GLN A 159 -11.30 -2.80 -17.63
N SER A 160 -11.21 -1.48 -17.86
CA SER A 160 -11.35 -0.88 -19.19
C SER A 160 -10.11 -0.15 -19.70
N VAL A 161 -9.07 0.01 -18.86
CA VAL A 161 -7.88 0.77 -19.20
C VAL A 161 -6.65 0.24 -18.46
N SER A 162 -5.49 0.37 -19.08
CA SER A 162 -4.21 0.00 -18.48
C SER A 162 -3.20 1.13 -18.64
N TYR A 163 -2.37 1.32 -17.62
CA TYR A 163 -1.30 2.30 -17.57
C TYR A 163 0.02 1.63 -17.24
N ASN A 164 1.11 2.19 -17.78
CA ASN A 164 2.46 1.76 -17.49
C ASN A 164 3.24 2.97 -16.98
N GLN A 165 3.94 2.79 -15.87
CA GLN A 165 4.77 3.82 -15.27
C GLN A 165 6.16 3.27 -14.97
N THR A 166 7.13 4.15 -14.90
CA THR A 166 8.51 3.81 -14.51
C THR A 166 8.69 3.99 -13.00
N PHE A 167 9.80 3.46 -12.47
CA PHE A 167 10.18 3.72 -11.08
C PHE A 167 10.55 5.18 -10.85
N GLU A 168 11.15 5.86 -11.82
CA GLU A 168 11.52 7.28 -11.69
C GLU A 168 10.30 8.17 -11.41
N GLU A 169 9.16 7.84 -12.00
CA GLU A 169 7.89 8.56 -11.78
C GLU A 169 7.26 8.29 -10.40
N ASN A 170 7.54 7.12 -9.81
CA ASN A 170 6.79 6.61 -8.66
C ASN A 170 7.59 6.52 -7.35
N LEU A 171 8.91 6.42 -7.42
CA LEU A 171 9.75 6.24 -6.25
C LEU A 171 9.61 7.44 -5.30
N LYS A 172 9.36 7.13 -4.04
CA LYS A 172 9.35 8.08 -2.94
C LYS A 172 10.63 7.92 -2.13
N LYS A 173 11.08 9.00 -1.52
CA LYS A 173 12.19 8.98 -0.57
C LYS A 173 11.64 9.20 0.83
N ILE A 174 12.05 8.35 1.75
CA ILE A 174 11.71 8.46 3.18
C ILE A 174 12.73 9.38 3.85
N ASN A 175 12.24 10.41 4.53
CA ASN A 175 13.02 11.20 5.48
C ASN A 175 12.84 10.56 6.86
N PHE A 176 13.81 9.77 7.28
CA PHE A 176 13.78 9.05 8.56
C PHE A 176 13.83 10.03 9.74
N VAL A 177 13.05 9.72 10.77
CA VAL A 177 12.96 10.52 12.01
C VAL A 177 13.42 9.74 13.25
N THR A 178 13.75 8.46 13.09
CA THR A 178 14.31 7.59 14.12
C THR A 178 15.70 7.10 13.71
N SER A 179 16.55 6.82 14.69
CA SER A 179 17.93 6.35 14.46
C SER A 179 18.00 4.96 13.85
N ASP A 180 17.00 4.11 14.11
CA ASP A 180 16.88 2.76 13.56
C ASP A 180 16.36 2.72 12.11
N SER A 181 16.03 3.89 11.53
CA SER A 181 15.43 4.01 10.19
C SER A 181 14.14 3.20 10.00
N LEU A 182 13.38 2.91 11.07
CA LEU A 182 12.10 2.21 10.98
C LEU A 182 10.89 3.15 10.88
N LYS A 183 11.08 4.45 11.13
CA LYS A 183 10.01 5.45 11.04
C LYS A 183 10.48 6.69 10.32
N GLY A 184 9.64 7.22 9.45
CA GLY A 184 9.97 8.39 8.65
C GLY A 184 8.76 9.01 7.99
N ASN A 185 9.00 10.05 7.20
CA ASN A 185 7.96 10.69 6.40
C ASN A 185 8.39 10.76 4.94
N TYR A 186 7.45 10.59 4.02
CA TYR A 186 7.66 10.91 2.62
C TYR A 186 6.63 11.94 2.17
N THR A 187 6.97 12.69 1.12
CA THR A 187 6.09 13.70 0.54
C THR A 187 5.82 13.40 -0.91
N TYR A 188 4.63 13.75 -1.39
CA TYR A 188 4.30 13.75 -2.80
C TYR A 188 3.38 14.94 -3.12
N LYS A 189 3.39 15.35 -4.37
CA LYS A 189 2.60 16.47 -4.87
C LYS A 189 1.50 15.93 -5.79
N VAL A 190 0.26 16.36 -5.57
CA VAL A 190 -0.86 16.14 -6.49
C VAL A 190 -1.46 17.50 -6.79
N HIS A 191 -1.39 17.92 -8.06
CA HIS A 191 -1.68 19.29 -8.47
C HIS A 191 -0.91 20.28 -7.59
N ASP A 192 -1.55 21.27 -6.97
CA ASP A 192 -0.89 22.27 -6.12
C ASP A 192 -0.81 21.88 -4.64
N ARG A 193 -1.17 20.65 -4.28
CA ARG A 193 -1.18 20.17 -2.89
C ARG A 193 0.02 19.28 -2.61
N ILE A 194 0.70 19.55 -1.50
CA ILE A 194 1.77 18.71 -0.97
C ILE A 194 1.19 17.87 0.15
N TYR A 195 1.35 16.56 0.02
CA TYR A 195 0.95 15.58 1.01
C TYR A 195 2.19 15.09 1.73
N LYS A 196 2.10 14.96 3.06
CA LYS A 196 3.14 14.39 3.92
C LYS A 196 2.55 13.20 4.64
N ASN A 197 3.14 12.04 4.39
CA ASN A 197 2.68 10.77 4.95
C ASN A 197 3.76 10.22 5.87
N LEU A 198 3.33 9.73 7.02
CA LEU A 198 4.15 8.93 7.91
C LEU A 198 4.25 7.51 7.34
N VAL A 199 5.42 6.91 7.43
CA VAL A 199 5.66 5.50 7.13
C VAL A 199 6.32 4.83 8.33
N GLU A 200 5.81 3.66 8.67
CA GLU A 200 6.38 2.75 9.67
C GLU A 200 6.79 1.46 8.93
N LEU A 201 8.05 1.10 9.09
CA LEU A 201 8.67 -0.06 8.46
C LEU A 201 8.88 -1.18 9.49
N ASN A 202 9.06 -2.40 9.00
CA ASN A 202 9.38 -3.54 9.85
C ASN A 202 10.53 -4.33 9.22
N LYS A 203 11.59 -4.53 10.02
CA LYS A 203 12.82 -5.24 9.65
C LYS A 203 12.60 -6.71 9.28
N ASP A 204 11.51 -7.31 9.72
CA ASP A 204 11.20 -8.72 9.46
C ASP A 204 10.66 -8.94 8.03
N TYR A 205 10.35 -7.85 7.31
CA TYR A 205 9.79 -7.86 5.96
C TYR A 205 10.77 -7.24 4.96
N SER A 206 10.79 -7.72 3.72
CA SER A 206 11.59 -7.08 2.66
C SER A 206 10.87 -5.85 2.10
N ASP A 207 11.65 -4.94 1.49
CA ASP A 207 11.18 -3.76 0.74
C ASP A 207 10.15 -4.05 -0.38
N LYS A 208 9.95 -5.33 -0.73
CA LYS A 208 8.95 -5.79 -1.71
C LYS A 208 7.55 -5.97 -1.10
N VAL A 209 7.45 -5.92 0.23
CA VAL A 209 6.21 -5.94 1.00
C VAL A 209 5.75 -4.49 1.21
N THR A 210 4.88 -4.03 0.31
CA THR A 210 4.37 -2.66 0.29
C THR A 210 2.97 -2.61 -0.30
N PRO A 211 2.08 -1.70 0.14
CA PRO A 211 0.81 -1.46 -0.52
C PRO A 211 1.04 -0.62 -1.79
N TYR A 212 1.78 -1.16 -2.76
CA TYR A 212 2.14 -0.55 -4.05
C TYR A 212 2.89 0.80 -4.03
N VAL A 213 3.27 1.33 -2.85
CA VAL A 213 4.12 2.53 -2.72
C VAL A 213 5.59 2.13 -2.75
N LEU A 214 6.35 2.64 -3.72
CA LEU A 214 7.76 2.29 -3.87
C LEU A 214 8.66 3.30 -3.16
N PHE A 215 9.62 2.79 -2.38
CA PHE A 215 10.61 3.60 -1.68
C PHE A 215 12.01 3.32 -2.21
N SER A 216 12.83 4.35 -2.39
CA SER A 216 14.18 4.23 -2.98
C SER A 216 15.30 3.99 -1.95
N ASN A 217 15.03 4.23 -0.66
CA ASN A 217 16.06 4.30 0.37
C ASN A 217 15.72 3.47 1.63
N THR A 218 15.16 2.28 1.43
CA THR A 218 14.91 1.29 2.49
C THR A 218 15.07 -0.12 1.94
N GLU A 219 15.52 -1.04 2.80
CA GLU A 219 15.52 -2.49 2.56
C GLU A 219 14.37 -3.22 3.29
N TYR A 220 13.65 -2.50 4.15
CA TYR A 220 12.56 -3.02 4.99
C TYR A 220 11.18 -2.83 4.36
N GLY A 221 10.29 -3.78 4.65
CA GLY A 221 8.90 -3.74 4.23
C GLY A 221 8.07 -2.77 5.05
N VAL A 222 6.94 -2.35 4.48
CA VAL A 222 6.03 -1.37 5.06
C VAL A 222 5.08 -2.04 6.04
N GLN A 223 5.12 -1.68 7.31
CA GLN A 223 4.08 -2.07 8.27
C GLN A 223 2.85 -1.20 8.10
N LYS A 224 3.05 0.12 8.05
CA LYS A 224 1.95 1.10 8.04
C LYS A 224 2.33 2.36 7.28
N ILE A 225 1.35 2.96 6.59
CA ILE A 225 1.43 4.31 6.03
C ILE A 225 0.25 5.09 6.56
N ILE A 226 0.48 6.24 7.18
CA ILE A 226 -0.55 7.12 7.72
C ILE A 226 -0.48 8.47 7.00
N SER A 227 -1.60 8.89 6.45
CA SER A 227 -1.80 10.23 5.88
C SER A 227 -2.89 10.98 6.64
N VAL A 228 -3.19 12.20 6.22
CA VAL A 228 -4.34 12.96 6.75
C VAL A 228 -5.68 12.29 6.38
N GLU A 229 -5.75 11.60 5.25
CA GLU A 229 -7.02 11.11 4.68
C GLU A 229 -7.24 9.61 4.92
N GLU A 230 -6.17 8.84 5.10
CA GLU A 230 -6.23 7.39 5.12
C GLU A 230 -4.99 6.73 5.71
N THR A 231 -5.17 5.48 6.13
CA THR A 231 -4.14 4.60 6.66
C THR A 231 -4.10 3.29 5.88
N PHE A 232 -2.91 2.88 5.48
CA PHE A 232 -2.59 1.53 5.03
C PHE A 232 -1.96 0.76 6.20
N ASP A 233 -2.46 -0.43 6.51
CA ASP A 233 -1.96 -1.24 7.62
C ASP A 233 -1.82 -2.71 7.19
N LEU A 234 -0.62 -3.27 7.39
CA LEU A 234 -0.33 -4.67 7.07
C LEU A 234 -1.03 -5.57 8.08
N LYS A 235 -1.97 -6.39 7.60
CA LYS A 235 -2.77 -7.30 8.42
C LYS A 235 -2.23 -8.72 8.45
N SER A 236 -1.61 -9.18 7.36
CA SER A 236 -1.04 -10.53 7.29
C SER A 236 0.18 -10.61 6.39
N PHE A 237 1.05 -11.54 6.73
CA PHE A 237 2.29 -11.86 6.02
C PHE A 237 2.58 -13.35 6.15
N SER A 238 2.95 -14.01 5.05
CA SER A 238 3.41 -15.41 5.05
C SER A 238 4.45 -15.68 3.97
N LYS A 239 5.28 -16.70 4.19
CA LYS A 239 6.22 -17.25 3.21
C LYS A 239 5.77 -18.67 2.85
N GLU A 240 5.54 -18.92 1.57
CA GLU A 240 5.12 -20.22 1.00
C GLU A 240 6.18 -20.79 0.07
#